data_AF-A0A0M8K8D8-F1
#
_entry.id   AF-A0A0M8K8D8-F1
#
_cell.length_a   1.000
_cell.length_b   1.000
_cell.length_c   1.000
_cell.angle_alpha   90.00
_cell.angle_beta   90.00
_cell.angle_gamma   90.00
#
_symmetry.space_group_name_H-M   'P 1'
#
loop_
_entity.id
_entity.type
_entity.pdbx_description
1 polymer ?
#
loop_
_entity_poly.entity_id
_entity_poly.type
_entity_poly.pdbx_seq_one_letter_code
_entity_poly.pdbx_strand_id
1 'polypeptide(L)'
;MSGHEPSQLEEVFANAARRARYLYFVFGVALVIYTLLGFVLKFTGILPPDGGFVFQRGDSTATLLAVGASVASLGIAAVVLLVLAPRRLRVPTANRDPEFISAELQQRALLTLALLEAPAILGLVVFLTSGNLAVLGLLAGVSVLLLLLTFPNEARWREAARTTHE
;
A
#
# COMPACT_ATOMS: atom_id res chain seq x y z
N MET A 1 -11.89 -25.02 -30.41
CA MET A 1 -11.28 -23.68 -30.30
C MET A 1 -12.41 -22.70 -30.09
N SER A 2 -12.78 -22.45 -28.83
CA SER A 2 -13.81 -21.48 -28.48
C SER A 2 -13.26 -20.09 -28.71
N GLY A 3 -13.75 -19.42 -29.76
CA GLY A 3 -13.48 -18.00 -29.96
C GLY A 3 -14.15 -17.23 -28.83
N HIS A 4 -13.41 -16.88 -27.79
CA HIS A 4 -13.84 -15.84 -26.88
C HIS A 4 -13.92 -14.55 -27.68
N GLU A 5 -15.14 -14.01 -27.81
CA GLU A 5 -15.32 -12.71 -28.43
C GLU A 5 -14.48 -11.68 -27.68
N PRO A 6 -13.71 -10.83 -28.38
CA PRO A 6 -12.86 -9.81 -27.77
C PRO A 6 -13.62 -8.88 -26.82
N SER A 7 -14.95 -8.76 -26.98
CA SER A 7 -15.86 -8.02 -26.09
C SER A 7 -15.88 -8.54 -24.65
N GLN A 8 -15.79 -9.86 -24.43
CA GLN A 8 -15.90 -10.45 -23.09
C GLN A 8 -14.67 -10.14 -22.22
N LEU A 9 -13.48 -10.17 -22.82
CA LEU A 9 -12.24 -9.84 -22.10
C LEU A 9 -12.20 -8.36 -21.72
N GLU A 10 -12.66 -7.47 -22.60
CA GLU A 10 -12.74 -6.04 -22.30
C GLU A 10 -13.64 -5.73 -21.10
N GLU A 11 -14.80 -6.39 -21.03
CA GLU A 11 -15.73 -6.24 -19.92
C GLU A 11 -15.13 -6.74 -18.59
N VAL A 12 -14.42 -7.88 -18.63
CA VAL A 12 -13.72 -8.42 -17.46
C VAL A 12 -12.64 -7.47 -16.95
N PHE A 13 -11.82 -6.90 -17.83
CA PHE A 13 -10.79 -5.93 -17.43
C PHE A 13 -11.39 -4.63 -16.89
N ALA A 14 -12.47 -4.13 -17.50
CA ALA A 14 -13.17 -2.93 -17.03
C ALA A 14 -13.74 -3.15 -15.62
N ASN A 15 -14.34 -4.33 -15.38
CA ASN A 15 -14.88 -4.70 -14.07
C ASN A 15 -13.77 -4.88 -13.02
N ALA A 16 -12.66 -5.52 -13.38
CA ALA A 16 -11.51 -5.69 -12.49
C ALA A 16 -10.87 -4.34 -12.11
N ALA A 17 -10.69 -3.44 -13.07
CA ALA A 17 -10.16 -2.09 -12.82
C ALA A 17 -11.10 -1.27 -11.91
N ARG A 18 -12.41 -1.37 -12.12
CA ARG A 18 -13.41 -0.71 -11.25
C ARG A 18 -13.34 -1.22 -9.82
N ARG A 19 -13.26 -2.54 -9.62
CA ARG A 19 -13.08 -3.15 -8.28
C ARG A 19 -11.76 -2.69 -7.63
N ALA A 20 -10.67 -2.66 -8.40
CA ALA A 20 -9.39 -2.18 -7.92
C ALA A 20 -9.48 -0.71 -7.47
N ARG A 21 -10.14 0.18 -8.23
CA ARG A 21 -10.36 1.59 -7.82
C ARG A 21 -11.08 1.70 -6.48
N TYR A 22 -12.12 0.91 -6.26
CA TYR A 22 -12.81 0.87 -4.96
C TYR A 22 -11.88 0.44 -3.83
N LEU A 23 -11.06 -0.59 -4.04
CA LEU A 23 -10.07 -1.01 -3.05
C LEU A 23 -9.06 0.10 -2.75
N TYR A 24 -8.51 0.74 -3.78
CA TYR A 24 -7.60 1.89 -3.61
C TYR A 24 -8.24 3.03 -2.83
N PHE A 25 -9.52 3.32 -3.06
CA PHE A 25 -10.26 4.32 -2.29
C PHE A 25 -10.40 3.93 -0.82
N VAL A 26 -10.80 2.68 -0.53
CA VAL A 26 -10.94 2.18 0.84
C VAL A 26 -9.61 2.26 1.60
N PHE A 27 -8.51 1.84 0.97
CA PHE A 27 -7.17 1.96 1.56
C PHE A 27 -6.75 3.42 1.74
N GLY A 28 -7.07 4.31 0.80
CA GLY A 28 -6.85 5.74 0.95
C GLY A 28 -7.58 6.32 2.17
N VAL A 29 -8.83 5.90 2.40
CA VAL A 29 -9.60 6.29 3.59
C VAL A 29 -8.96 5.74 4.87
N ALA A 30 -8.45 4.50 4.86
CA ALA A 30 -7.74 3.93 6.00
C ALA A 30 -6.49 4.75 6.40
N LEU A 31 -5.72 5.23 5.42
CA LEU A 31 -4.57 6.11 5.67
C LEU A 31 -4.97 7.43 6.35
N VAL A 32 -6.10 8.01 5.93
CA VAL A 32 -6.66 9.22 6.56
C VAL A 32 -7.05 8.91 8.00
N ILE A 33 -7.69 7.75 8.24
CA ILE A 33 -8.10 7.32 9.58
C ILE A 33 -6.87 7.15 10.49
N TYR A 34 -5.79 6.51 10.05
CA TYR A 34 -4.58 6.34 10.87
C TYR A 34 -3.96 7.68 11.25
N THR A 35 -3.93 8.62 10.31
CA THR A 35 -3.41 9.96 10.56
C THR A 35 -4.29 10.71 11.55
N LEU A 36 -5.61 10.69 11.35
CA LEU A 36 -6.58 11.32 12.24
C LEU A 36 -6.53 10.72 13.65
N LEU A 37 -6.40 9.40 13.75
CA LEU A 37 -6.22 8.70 15.02
C LEU A 37 -4.97 9.21 15.74
N GLY A 38 -3.84 9.33 15.05
CA GLY A 38 -2.61 9.89 15.63
C GLY A 38 -2.80 11.33 16.14
N PHE A 39 -3.48 12.17 15.37
CA PHE A 39 -3.83 13.54 15.80
C PHE A 39 -4.72 13.53 17.04
N VAL A 40 -5.84 12.81 17.01
CA VAL A 40 -6.77 12.73 18.16
C VAL A 40 -6.05 12.26 19.41
N LEU A 41 -5.25 11.20 19.29
CA LEU A 41 -4.51 10.63 20.41
C LEU A 41 -3.47 11.61 21.00
N LYS A 42 -2.80 12.42 20.16
CA LYS A 42 -1.83 13.43 20.62
C LYS A 42 -2.52 14.63 21.29
N PHE A 43 -3.62 15.12 20.71
CA PHE A 43 -4.28 16.35 21.16
C PHE A 43 -5.27 16.14 22.31
N THR A 44 -5.79 14.93 22.50
CA THR A 44 -6.64 14.60 23.67
C THR A 44 -5.82 14.34 24.94
N GLY A 45 -4.49 14.32 24.85
CA GLY A 45 -3.61 14.05 26.00
C GLY A 45 -3.64 12.60 26.48
N ILE A 46 -4.21 11.69 25.69
CA ILE A 46 -4.17 10.24 25.97
C ILE A 46 -2.72 9.74 25.92
N LEU A 47 -1.91 10.27 25.00
CA LEU A 47 -0.45 10.05 25.05
C LEU A 47 0.25 11.09 25.93
N PRO A 48 1.33 10.68 26.61
CA PRO A 48 2.19 11.57 27.35
C PRO A 48 2.74 12.73 26.47
N PRO A 49 2.99 13.91 27.05
CA PRO A 49 3.58 15.04 26.31
C PRO A 49 4.93 14.67 25.67
N ASP A 50 5.73 13.90 26.43
CA ASP A 50 7.15 13.65 26.17
C ASP A 50 7.44 12.24 25.62
N GLY A 51 6.41 11.45 25.27
CA GLY A 51 6.63 10.08 24.80
C GLY A 51 5.39 9.36 24.29
N GLY A 52 5.58 8.12 23.83
CA GLY A 52 4.47 7.22 23.52
C GLY A 52 4.05 6.37 24.71
N PHE A 53 3.23 5.34 24.49
CA PHE A 53 2.78 4.41 25.53
C PHE A 53 3.90 3.53 26.09
N VAL A 54 5.00 3.35 25.36
CA VAL A 54 6.04 2.35 25.67
C VAL A 54 7.31 2.99 26.23
N PHE A 55 7.77 4.11 25.67
CA PHE A 55 9.00 4.78 26.10
C PHE A 55 8.68 5.93 27.07
N GLN A 56 8.38 5.61 28.32
CA GLN A 56 8.05 6.62 29.34
C GLN A 56 9.15 6.90 30.36
N ARG A 57 10.29 6.19 30.37
CA ARG A 57 11.35 6.42 31.36
C ARG A 57 12.74 6.11 30.82
N GLY A 58 13.54 7.16 30.60
CA GLY A 58 15.00 7.09 30.72
C GLY A 58 15.81 6.58 29.51
N ASP A 59 15.19 6.25 28.39
CA ASP A 59 15.93 5.68 27.25
C ASP A 59 16.61 6.74 26.38
N SER A 60 17.92 6.52 26.18
CA SER A 60 18.83 7.42 25.48
C SER A 60 18.35 7.76 24.06
N THR A 61 18.67 8.96 23.59
CA THR A 61 18.45 9.43 22.20
C THR A 61 18.89 8.40 21.14
N ALA A 62 19.86 7.55 21.47
CA ALA A 62 20.32 6.46 20.61
C ALA A 62 19.26 5.37 20.37
N THR A 63 18.42 5.05 21.35
CA THR A 63 17.35 4.05 21.22
C THR A 63 16.24 4.55 20.29
N LEU A 64 15.86 5.83 20.42
CA LEU A 64 14.91 6.48 19.51
C LEU A 64 15.44 6.56 18.07
N LEU A 65 16.73 6.89 17.90
CA LEU A 65 17.39 6.90 16.59
C LEU A 65 17.48 5.49 15.99
N ALA A 66 17.76 4.47 16.79
CA ALA A 66 17.82 3.09 16.34
C ALA A 66 16.44 2.60 15.88
N VAL A 67 15.37 2.86 16.64
CA VAL A 67 13.99 2.52 16.25
C VAL A 67 13.59 3.27 14.98
N GLY A 68 13.90 4.57 14.90
CA GLY A 68 13.65 5.38 13.71
C GLY A 68 14.39 4.84 12.47
N ALA A 69 15.65 4.43 12.62
CA ALA A 69 16.46 3.86 11.54
C ALA A 69 15.97 2.46 11.12
N SER A 70 15.58 1.60 12.07
CA SER A 70 14.99 0.29 11.78
C SER A 70 13.67 0.42 11.03
N VAL A 71 12.84 1.39 11.40
CA VAL A 71 11.56 1.63 10.73
C VAL A 71 11.76 2.27 9.36
N ALA A 72 12.68 3.22 9.23
CA ALA A 72 13.04 3.82 7.94
C ALA A 72 13.60 2.78 6.97
N SER A 73 14.47 1.87 7.45
CA SER A 73 15.03 0.80 6.63
C SER A 73 13.97 -0.23 6.20
N LEU A 74 13.00 -0.56 7.06
CA LEU A 74 11.83 -1.37 6.69
C LEU A 74 10.96 -0.67 5.65
N GLY A 75 10.71 0.63 5.80
CA GLY A 75 9.98 1.43 4.82
C GLY A 75 10.69 1.46 3.46
N ILE A 76 12.01 1.66 3.45
CA ILE A 76 12.84 1.61 2.24
C ILE A 76 12.79 0.21 1.62
N ALA A 77 12.91 -0.86 2.41
CA ALA A 77 12.82 -2.23 1.92
C ALA A 77 11.45 -2.52 1.27
N ALA A 78 10.35 -2.01 1.85
CA ALA A 78 9.02 -2.12 1.27
C ALA A 78 8.90 -1.37 -0.06
N VAL A 79 9.45 -0.15 -0.15
CA VAL A 79 9.52 0.63 -1.40
C VAL A 79 10.35 -0.09 -2.46
N VAL A 80 11.52 -0.61 -2.10
CA VAL A 80 12.40 -1.37 -2.99
C VAL A 80 11.68 -2.62 -3.51
N LEU A 81 11.02 -3.37 -2.63
CA LEU A 81 10.19 -4.52 -3.02
C LEU A 81 9.08 -4.11 -3.99
N LEU A 82 8.38 -3.00 -3.75
CA LEU A 82 7.32 -2.50 -4.63
C LEU A 82 7.83 -2.04 -6.00
N VAL A 83 8.99 -1.36 -6.04
CA VAL A 83 9.57 -0.81 -7.29
C VAL A 83 10.29 -1.89 -8.10
N LEU A 84 10.84 -2.93 -7.46
CA LEU A 84 11.52 -4.06 -8.14
C LEU A 84 10.61 -5.26 -8.42
N ALA A 85 9.46 -5.38 -7.74
CA ALA A 85 8.42 -6.37 -8.03
C ALA A 85 7.74 -6.30 -9.42
N PRO A 86 7.75 -5.19 -10.21
CA PRO A 86 7.06 -5.16 -11.51
C PRO A 86 7.54 -6.22 -12.49
N ARG A 87 8.74 -6.79 -12.29
CA ARG A 87 9.24 -7.91 -13.10
C ARG A 87 8.51 -9.24 -12.88
N ARG A 88 7.71 -9.37 -11.81
CA ARG A 88 6.90 -10.58 -11.53
C ARG A 88 5.44 -10.46 -11.98
N LEU A 89 5.04 -9.34 -12.60
CA LEU A 89 3.64 -9.06 -12.95
C LEU A 89 3.21 -9.51 -14.34
N ARG A 90 4.01 -10.27 -15.09
CA ARG A 90 3.52 -10.93 -16.31
C ARG A 90 2.52 -12.03 -15.91
N VAL A 91 1.22 -11.78 -16.08
CA VAL A 91 0.21 -12.84 -16.03
C VAL A 91 0.25 -13.49 -17.40
N PRO A 92 0.63 -14.77 -17.55
CA PRO A 92 0.49 -15.45 -18.83
C PRO A 92 -1.01 -15.48 -19.18
N THR A 93 -1.42 -14.66 -20.16
CA THR A 93 -2.81 -14.57 -20.62
C THR A 93 -3.17 -15.67 -21.62
N ALA A 94 -2.19 -16.39 -22.15
CA ALA A 94 -2.41 -17.45 -23.11
C ALA A 94 -3.20 -18.62 -22.48
N ASN A 95 -4.40 -18.89 -23.01
CA ASN A 95 -5.29 -20.02 -22.68
C ASN A 95 -5.85 -20.11 -21.25
N ARG A 96 -5.92 -19.01 -20.48
CA ARG A 96 -6.57 -19.02 -19.17
C ARG A 96 -7.99 -18.47 -19.22
N ASP A 97 -8.87 -19.05 -18.41
CA ASP A 97 -10.24 -18.56 -18.26
C ASP A 97 -10.28 -17.09 -17.82
N PRO A 98 -11.22 -16.28 -18.34
CA PRO A 98 -11.35 -14.87 -17.97
C PRO A 98 -11.54 -14.65 -16.46
N GLU A 99 -12.29 -15.56 -15.82
CA GLU A 99 -12.50 -15.51 -14.37
C GLU A 99 -11.19 -15.67 -13.60
N PHE A 100 -10.32 -16.58 -14.04
CA PHE A 100 -9.02 -16.81 -13.42
C PHE A 100 -8.11 -15.58 -13.52
N ILE A 101 -8.08 -14.94 -14.69
CA ILE A 101 -7.32 -13.69 -14.92
C ILE A 101 -7.81 -12.59 -13.98
N SER A 102 -9.13 -12.47 -13.82
CA SER A 102 -9.73 -11.46 -12.92
C SER A 102 -9.36 -11.69 -11.46
N ALA A 103 -9.39 -12.94 -11.00
CA ALA A 103 -9.03 -13.31 -9.63
C ALA A 103 -7.55 -13.05 -9.33
N GLU A 104 -6.66 -13.39 -10.26
CA GLU A 104 -5.23 -13.17 -10.08
C GLU A 104 -4.86 -11.68 -10.09
N LEU A 105 -5.49 -10.87 -10.95
CA LEU A 105 -5.34 -9.41 -10.92
C LEU A 105 -5.83 -8.81 -9.59
N GLN A 106 -6.95 -9.29 -9.06
CA GLN A 106 -7.49 -8.82 -7.80
C GLN A 106 -6.57 -9.21 -6.62
N GLN A 107 -6.06 -10.44 -6.59
CA GLN A 107 -5.12 -10.89 -5.56
C GLN A 107 -3.83 -10.06 -5.58
N ARG A 108 -3.30 -9.77 -6.77
CA ARG A 108 -2.11 -8.92 -6.92
C ARG A 108 -2.38 -7.49 -6.47
N ALA A 109 -3.53 -6.92 -6.83
CA ALA A 109 -3.93 -5.60 -6.36
C ALA A 109 -4.00 -5.53 -4.83
N LEU A 110 -4.54 -6.55 -4.17
CA LEU A 110 -4.59 -6.64 -2.70
C LEU A 110 -3.20 -6.73 -2.07
N LEU A 111 -2.31 -7.56 -2.62
CA LEU A 111 -0.92 -7.67 -2.14
C LEU A 111 -0.17 -6.35 -2.30
N THR A 112 -0.34 -5.67 -3.44
CA THR A 112 0.22 -4.34 -3.66
C THR A 112 -0.33 -3.36 -2.64
N LEU A 113 -1.65 -3.30 -2.45
CA LEU A 113 -2.28 -2.41 -1.45
C LEU A 113 -1.78 -2.65 -0.03
N ALA A 114 -1.64 -3.91 0.39
CA ALA A 114 -1.08 -4.25 1.70
C ALA A 114 0.35 -3.75 1.87
N LEU A 115 1.19 -3.89 0.83
CA LEU A 115 2.57 -3.36 0.84
C LEU A 115 2.60 -1.83 0.86
N LEU A 116 1.66 -1.17 0.18
CA LEU A 116 1.54 0.28 0.16
C LEU A 116 1.10 0.86 1.51
N GLU A 117 0.34 0.09 2.30
CA GLU A 117 -0.12 0.49 3.62
C GLU A 117 0.94 0.27 4.71
N ALA A 118 1.89 -0.63 4.49
CA ALA A 118 2.92 -0.98 5.46
C ALA A 118 3.71 0.21 6.03
N PRO A 119 4.15 1.22 5.23
CA PRO A 119 4.81 2.41 5.78
C PRO A 119 3.91 3.15 6.79
N ALA A 120 2.65 3.42 6.46
CA ALA A 120 1.72 4.09 7.36
C ALA A 120 1.47 3.32 8.66
N ILE A 121 1.32 1.99 8.58
CA ILE A 121 1.19 1.12 9.77
C ILE A 121 2.46 1.22 10.63
N LEU A 122 3.65 1.16 10.02
CA LEU A 122 4.91 1.32 10.74
C LEU A 122 5.01 2.72 11.38
N GLY A 123 4.57 3.76 10.68
CA GLY A 123 4.51 5.12 11.22
C GLY A 123 3.57 5.23 12.41
N LEU A 124 2.43 4.54 12.37
CA LEU A 124 1.51 4.47 13.50
C LEU A 124 2.14 3.75 14.69
N VAL A 125 2.83 2.63 14.47
CA VAL A 125 3.56 1.92 15.54
C VAL A 125 4.65 2.80 16.16
N VAL A 126 5.43 3.52 15.33
CA VAL A 126 6.43 4.47 15.84
C VAL A 126 5.77 5.60 16.63
N PHE A 127 4.66 6.14 16.15
CA PHE A 127 3.92 7.17 16.87
C PHE A 127 3.40 6.66 18.22
N LEU A 128 2.83 5.46 18.26
CA LEU A 128 2.31 4.89 19.51
C LEU A 128 3.42 4.61 20.53
N THR A 129 4.63 4.30 20.07
CA THR A 129 5.77 3.99 20.94
C THR A 129 6.53 5.25 21.38
N SER A 130 6.77 6.20 20.47
CA SER A 130 7.60 7.40 20.70
C SER A 130 6.83 8.71 20.87
N GLY A 131 5.55 8.75 20.49
CA GLY A 131 4.75 9.97 20.43
C GLY A 131 5.10 10.91 19.26
N ASN A 132 5.97 10.49 18.34
CA ASN A 132 6.46 11.33 17.25
C ASN A 132 5.48 11.39 16.05
N LEU A 133 4.66 12.44 16.02
CA LEU A 133 3.67 12.67 14.97
C LEU A 133 4.30 12.98 13.61
N ALA A 134 5.51 13.57 13.59
CA ALA A 134 6.20 13.87 12.33
C ALA A 134 6.59 12.60 11.57
N VAL A 135 7.00 11.53 12.27
CA VAL A 135 7.33 10.24 11.64
C VAL A 135 6.08 9.56 11.08
N LEU A 136 4.96 9.59 11.82
CA LEU A 136 3.66 9.11 11.31
C LEU A 136 3.26 9.87 10.05
N GLY A 137 3.31 11.20 10.08
CA GLY A 137 2.95 12.03 8.93
C GLY A 137 3.84 11.76 7.71
N LEU A 138 5.15 11.60 7.91
CA LEU A 138 6.09 11.28 6.85
C LEU A 138 5.79 9.91 6.21
N LEU A 139 5.60 8.87 7.02
CA LEU A 139 5.36 7.53 6.50
C LEU A 139 3.95 7.36 5.90
N ALA A 140 2.94 8.01 6.48
CA ALA A 140 1.61 8.10 5.89
C ALA A 140 1.66 8.84 4.54
N GLY A 141 2.42 9.94 4.46
CA GLY A 141 2.67 10.66 3.22
C GLY A 141 3.33 9.80 2.14
N VAL A 142 4.32 8.98 2.52
CA VAL A 142 4.93 7.99 1.61
C VAL A 142 3.90 6.98 1.13
N SER A 143 3.07 6.41 2.01
CA SER A 143 1.99 5.48 1.63
C SER A 143 0.99 6.13 0.66
N VAL A 144 0.57 7.37 0.91
CA VAL A 144 -0.31 8.12 0.00
C VAL A 144 0.35 8.34 -1.35
N LEU A 145 1.61 8.78 -1.37
CA LEU A 145 2.35 9.01 -2.61
C LEU A 145 2.47 7.72 -3.42
N LEU A 146 2.81 6.60 -2.78
CA LEU A 146 2.91 5.32 -3.47
C LEU A 146 1.54 4.87 -4.00
N LEU A 147 0.46 5.05 -3.23
CA LEU A 147 -0.91 4.72 -3.65
C LEU A 147 -1.34 5.53 -4.88
N LEU A 148 -0.93 6.81 -4.96
CA LEU A 148 -1.15 7.64 -6.16
C LEU A 148 -0.32 7.17 -7.35
N LEU A 149 0.94 6.78 -7.14
CA LEU A 149 1.83 6.31 -8.20
C LEU A 149 1.39 4.94 -8.78
N THR A 150 0.79 4.09 -7.96
CA THR A 150 0.29 2.77 -8.37
C THR A 150 -1.19 2.75 -8.70
N PHE A 151 -1.86 3.91 -8.72
CA PHE A 151 -3.30 4.00 -8.94
C PHE A 151 -3.72 3.25 -10.21
N PRO A 152 -4.77 2.40 -10.15
CA PRO A 152 -5.15 1.53 -11.25
C PRO A 152 -5.60 2.36 -12.46
N ASN A 153 -4.78 2.33 -13.51
CA ASN A 153 -5.09 2.91 -14.81
C ASN A 153 -5.44 1.79 -15.81
N GLU A 154 -6.67 1.84 -16.34
CA GLU A 154 -7.16 0.88 -17.34
C GLU A 154 -6.24 0.77 -18.55
N ALA A 155 -5.67 1.90 -19.02
CA ALA A 155 -4.78 1.90 -20.17
C ALA A 155 -3.53 1.02 -19.94
N ARG A 156 -2.92 1.14 -18.75
CA ARG A 156 -1.74 0.34 -18.37
C ARG A 156 -2.05 -1.15 -18.26
N TRP A 157 -3.25 -1.50 -17.79
CA TRP A 157 -3.65 -2.91 -17.65
C TRP A 157 -3.94 -3.55 -19.00
N ARG A 158 -4.56 -2.81 -19.93
CA ARG A 158 -4.76 -3.27 -21.32
C ARG A 158 -3.42 -3.47 -22.04
N GLU A 159 -2.48 -2.55 -21.85
CA GLU A 159 -1.15 -2.61 -22.47
C GLU A 159 -0.31 -3.78 -21.93
N ALA A 160 -0.39 -4.04 -20.62
CA ALA A 160 0.23 -5.20 -19.98
C ALA A 160 -0.36 -6.54 -20.52
N ALA A 161 -1.68 -6.59 -20.77
CA ALA A 161 -2.32 -7.78 -21.33
C ALA A 161 -1.92 -8.02 -22.81
N ARG A 162 -1.75 -6.96 -23.61
CA ARG A 162 -1.32 -7.07 -25.02
C ARG A 162 0.12 -7.57 -25.15
N THR A 163 1.03 -7.06 -24.32
CA THR A 163 2.46 -7.42 -24.34
C THR A 163 2.77 -8.84 -23.87
N THR A 164 1.76 -9.62 -23.43
CA THR A 164 1.93 -11.04 -23.11
C THR A 164 1.56 -11.99 -24.25
N HIS A 165 1.12 -11.45 -25.39
CA HIS A 165 0.82 -12.21 -26.61
C HIS A 165 1.94 -12.17 -27.66
N GLU A 166 3.00 -11.36 -27.44
CA GLU A 166 4.25 -11.36 -28.22
C GLU A 166 5.32 -12.21 -27.55
#